data_AF-A0A9D2R6U8-F1
#
_entry.id   AF-A0A9D2R6U8-F1
#
_cell.length_a   1.000
_cell.length_b   1.000
_cell.length_c   1.000
_cell.angle_alpha   90.00
_cell.angle_beta   90.00
_cell.angle_gamma   90.00
#
_symmetry.space_group_name_H-M   'P 1'
#
loop_
_entity.id
_entity.type
_entity.pdbx_description
1 polymer ?
#
loop_
_entity_poly.entity_id
_entity_poly.type
_entity_poly.pdbx_seq_one_letter_code
_entity_poly.pdbx_strand_id
1 'polypeptide(L)'
;ANVLAARYFAAGREKEMSEAVHTAITLALISGVMMAFVGVGASGLALGLMDTPPDVIGQSVTYMRIYFMGMPFFMLYNYGAAVLRAVGDTKRPLAFLIVAGLANVVLDLVLVIVIPLGVAGVAIGTVASQMISSILVIRCLYKSEGSYQLRFSKLSIKWTYLKRIFQVGIPAGIQSTVINFSNAMLQSSVNSFGSTAMAGYTAANNILGFLYVAVNAVTQACMSFTSQNYSVGKQKRMDRVFADCMILSTAVSAVLGVGAYVFGSQVLRIYTADADVIQCGLEILSITTVPYFLCGIMDLIPGALRGMGRSAVPMILSVIGTVGTRVLWIYGFFPQHRSLHFLFISYPGSWIATILMQAVCFFFVRRSCARQLKKGGVLC
;
A
#
# COMPACT_ATOMS: atom_id res chain seq x y z
N ALA A 1 5.91 7.91 8.78
CA ALA A 1 6.63 7.25 9.89
C ALA A 1 7.86 6.50 9.41
N ASN A 2 7.72 5.44 8.59
CA ASN A 2 8.81 4.54 8.17
C ASN A 2 10.10 5.26 7.71
N VAL A 3 10.02 6.11 6.69
CA VAL A 3 11.18 6.83 6.12
C VAL A 3 11.92 7.68 7.17
N LEU A 4 11.19 8.43 8.00
CA LEU A 4 11.82 9.31 8.99
C LEU A 4 12.43 8.52 10.15
N ALA A 5 11.72 7.50 10.64
CA ALA A 5 12.22 6.60 11.67
C ALA A 5 13.50 5.88 11.21
N ALA A 6 13.51 5.34 9.99
CA ALA A 6 14.66 4.67 9.41
C ALA A 6 15.86 5.62 9.28
N ARG A 7 15.60 6.87 8.91
CA ARG A 7 16.60 7.92 8.77
C ARG A 7 17.27 8.29 10.10
N TYR A 8 16.49 8.62 11.12
CA TYR A 8 17.05 9.03 12.42
C TYR A 8 17.71 7.88 13.17
N PHE A 9 17.14 6.68 13.08
CA PHE A 9 17.72 5.48 13.67
C PHE A 9 19.11 5.19 13.08
N ALA A 10 19.23 5.16 11.76
CA ALA A 10 20.51 4.91 11.10
C ALA A 10 21.55 6.00 11.38
N ALA A 11 21.12 7.26 11.49
CA ALA A 11 22.00 8.39 11.80
C ALA A 11 22.43 8.48 13.28
N GLY A 12 21.96 7.58 14.16
CA GLY A 12 22.27 7.61 15.60
C GLY A 12 21.65 8.81 16.34
N ARG A 13 20.65 9.47 15.76
CA ARG A 13 20.06 10.70 16.32
C ARG A 13 18.91 10.37 17.26
N GLU A 14 19.23 9.92 18.46
CA GLU A 14 18.25 9.36 19.39
C GLU A 14 17.13 10.32 19.80
N LYS A 15 17.47 11.60 20.04
CA LYS A 15 16.48 12.62 20.39
C LYS A 15 15.49 12.87 19.25
N GLU A 16 16.00 12.99 18.03
CA GLU A 16 15.18 13.21 16.83
C GLU A 16 14.31 11.99 16.52
N MET A 17 14.85 10.79 16.71
CA MET A 17 14.11 9.53 16.60
C MET A 17 12.95 9.51 17.60
N SER A 18 13.21 9.79 18.88
CA SER A 18 12.17 9.81 19.91
C SER A 18 11.08 10.83 19.58
N GLU A 19 11.45 12.06 19.24
CA GLU A 19 10.50 13.13 18.89
C GLU A 19 9.67 12.79 17.65
N ALA A 20 10.29 12.17 16.64
CA ALA A 20 9.60 11.71 15.44
C ALA A 20 8.60 10.58 15.74
N VAL A 21 8.94 9.63 16.61
CA VAL A 21 8.04 8.55 17.04
C VAL A 21 6.85 9.11 17.81
N HIS A 22 7.08 10.00 18.78
CA HIS A 22 6.00 10.64 19.55
C HIS A 22 5.09 11.47 18.65
N THR A 23 5.66 12.26 17.72
CA THR A 23 4.87 13.02 16.74
C THR A 23 4.06 12.10 15.82
N ALA A 24 4.66 10.99 15.35
CA ALA A 24 3.99 10.04 14.46
C ALA A 24 2.83 9.30 15.14
N ILE A 25 3.01 8.86 16.39
CA ILE A 25 1.94 8.19 17.16
C ILE A 25 0.84 9.17 17.55
N THR A 26 1.19 10.40 17.95
CA THR A 26 0.18 11.44 18.24
C THR A 26 -0.63 11.78 16.99
N LEU A 27 0.04 11.91 15.83
CA LEU A 27 -0.64 12.11 14.56
C LEU A 27 -1.55 10.93 14.21
N ALA A 28 -1.10 9.69 14.41
CA ALA A 28 -1.92 8.50 14.16
C ALA A 28 -3.19 8.47 15.02
N LEU A 29 -3.08 8.87 16.29
CA LEU A 29 -4.24 8.97 17.18
C LEU A 29 -5.22 10.06 16.73
N ILE A 30 -4.73 11.28 16.47
CA ILE A 30 -5.58 12.41 16.06
C ILE A 30 -6.25 12.12 14.72
N SER A 31 -5.49 11.66 13.73
CA SER A 31 -6.04 11.33 12.41
C SER A 31 -7.00 10.14 12.47
N GLY A 32 -6.71 9.13 13.28
CA GLY A 32 -7.60 7.99 13.47
C GLY A 32 -8.92 8.37 14.13
N VAL A 33 -8.89 9.22 15.15
CA VAL A 33 -10.10 9.75 15.82
C VAL A 33 -10.89 10.64 14.87
N MET A 34 -10.22 11.54 14.13
CA MET A 34 -10.87 12.37 13.11
C MET A 34 -11.58 11.50 12.05
N MET A 35 -10.90 10.46 11.55
CA MET A 35 -11.47 9.51 10.59
C MET A 35 -12.65 8.72 11.16
N ALA A 36 -12.64 8.40 12.46
CA ALA A 36 -13.77 7.75 13.12
C ALA A 36 -15.01 8.67 13.11
N PHE A 37 -14.86 9.95 13.48
CA PHE A 37 -15.96 10.90 13.46
C PHE A 37 -16.50 11.16 12.06
N VAL A 38 -15.61 11.45 11.10
CA VAL A 38 -15.99 11.67 9.70
C VAL A 38 -16.65 10.43 9.12
N GLY A 39 -16.06 9.25 9.35
CA GLY A 39 -16.58 7.98 8.86
C GLY A 39 -17.95 7.65 9.41
N VAL A 40 -18.16 7.75 10.73
CA VAL A 40 -19.46 7.46 11.37
C VAL A 40 -20.56 8.41 10.89
N GLY A 41 -20.24 9.70 10.73
CA GLY A 41 -21.18 10.72 10.24
C GLY A 41 -21.48 10.59 8.74
N ALA A 42 -20.46 10.33 7.92
CA ALA A 42 -20.60 10.27 6.47
C ALA A 42 -21.05 8.90 5.94
N SER A 43 -20.96 7.81 6.71
CA SER A 43 -21.29 6.45 6.25
C SER A 43 -22.69 6.36 5.64
N GLY A 44 -23.69 6.98 6.28
CA GLY A 44 -25.07 6.98 5.77
C GLY A 44 -25.22 7.74 4.45
N LEU A 45 -24.60 8.93 4.36
CA LEU A 45 -24.64 9.75 3.15
C LEU A 45 -23.88 9.09 2.00
N ALA A 46 -22.70 8.52 2.27
CA ALA A 46 -21.88 7.84 1.27
C ALA A 46 -22.60 6.60 0.70
N LEU A 47 -23.20 5.77 1.56
CA LEU A 47 -23.95 4.59 1.11
C LEU A 47 -25.23 4.96 0.36
N GLY A 48 -25.89 6.06 0.75
CA GLY A 48 -27.03 6.61 0.01
C GLY A 48 -26.64 7.12 -1.38
N LEU A 49 -25.49 7.79 -1.49
CA LEU A 49 -24.92 8.24 -2.78
C LEU A 49 -24.51 7.07 -3.70
N MET A 50 -24.23 5.90 -3.13
CA MET A 50 -23.92 4.68 -3.88
C MET A 50 -25.17 3.89 -4.31
N ASP A 51 -26.37 4.43 -4.09
CA ASP A 51 -27.66 3.80 -4.42
C ASP A 51 -27.81 2.40 -3.80
N THR A 52 -27.36 2.25 -2.55
CA THR A 52 -27.38 0.98 -1.83
C THR A 52 -28.83 0.54 -1.58
N PRO A 53 -29.21 -0.71 -1.91
CA PRO A 53 -30.58 -1.19 -1.73
C PRO A 53 -31.12 -1.02 -0.30
N PRO A 54 -32.42 -0.67 -0.12
CA PRO A 54 -32.99 -0.32 1.18
C PRO A 54 -32.97 -1.44 2.22
N ASP A 55 -32.96 -2.69 1.76
CA ASP A 55 -32.93 -3.90 2.57
C ASP A 55 -31.57 -4.16 3.24
N VAL A 56 -30.47 -3.68 2.64
CA VAL A 56 -29.10 -3.90 3.16
C VAL A 56 -28.44 -2.62 3.67
N ILE A 57 -28.95 -1.44 3.32
CA ILE A 57 -28.33 -0.16 3.70
C ILE A 57 -28.21 0.00 5.22
N GLY A 58 -29.22 -0.45 5.99
CA GLY A 58 -29.19 -0.40 7.45
C GLY A 58 -28.05 -1.22 8.06
N GLN A 59 -27.87 -2.47 7.60
CA GLN A 59 -26.79 -3.33 8.06
C GLN A 59 -25.41 -2.83 7.60
N SER A 60 -25.35 -2.31 6.37
CA SER A 60 -24.13 -1.73 5.79
C SER A 60 -23.69 -0.47 6.55
N VAL A 61 -24.62 0.39 6.94
CA VAL A 61 -24.36 1.58 7.76
C VAL A 61 -23.86 1.16 9.15
N THR A 62 -24.50 0.20 9.81
CA THR A 62 -24.04 -0.30 11.11
C THR A 62 -22.64 -0.89 11.02
N TYR A 63 -22.37 -1.72 10.02
CA TYR A 63 -21.04 -2.26 9.76
C TYR A 63 -20.00 -1.15 9.59
N MET A 64 -20.26 -0.20 8.69
CA MET A 64 -19.33 0.89 8.39
C MET A 64 -19.06 1.77 9.61
N ARG A 65 -20.11 2.12 10.37
CA ARG A 65 -19.96 2.90 11.61
C ARG A 65 -19.06 2.19 12.61
N ILE A 66 -19.28 0.89 12.84
CA ILE A 66 -18.44 0.09 13.74
C ILE A 66 -17.00 0.04 13.22
N TYR A 67 -16.81 -0.26 11.94
CA TYR A 67 -15.48 -0.32 11.32
C TYR A 67 -14.73 1.02 11.44
N PHE A 68 -15.39 2.15 11.21
CA PHE A 68 -14.79 3.47 11.37
C PHE A 68 -14.41 3.79 12.82
N MET A 69 -15.15 3.29 13.81
CA MET A 69 -14.74 3.39 15.22
C MET A 69 -13.42 2.62 15.50
N GLY A 70 -13.06 1.64 14.67
CA GLY A 70 -11.78 0.93 14.74
C GLY A 70 -10.58 1.67 14.13
N MET A 71 -10.80 2.73 13.34
CA MET A 71 -9.74 3.47 12.65
C MET A 71 -8.60 3.95 13.55
N PRO A 72 -8.84 4.46 14.79
CA PRO A 72 -7.75 4.81 15.70
C PRO A 72 -6.79 3.64 15.97
N PHE A 73 -7.33 2.45 16.25
CA PHE A 73 -6.52 1.26 16.53
C PHE A 73 -5.76 0.80 15.29
N PHE A 74 -6.42 0.81 14.14
CA PHE A 74 -5.80 0.49 12.85
C PHE A 74 -4.62 1.41 12.55
N MET A 75 -4.78 2.73 12.73
CA MET A 75 -3.72 3.71 12.47
C MET A 75 -2.57 3.56 13.47
N LEU A 76 -2.86 3.36 14.75
CA LEU A 76 -1.85 3.12 15.79
C LEU A 76 -1.00 1.89 15.48
N TYR A 77 -1.63 0.76 15.11
CA TYR A 77 -0.92 -0.44 14.69
C TYR A 77 -0.03 -0.16 13.48
N ASN A 78 -0.57 0.43 12.42
CA ASN A 78 0.18 0.65 11.18
C ASN A 78 1.38 1.58 11.36
N TYR A 79 1.21 2.66 12.13
CA TYR A 79 2.30 3.60 12.42
C TYR A 79 3.36 2.98 13.33
N GLY A 80 2.95 2.28 14.39
CA GLY A 80 3.90 1.64 15.30
C GLY A 80 4.64 0.46 14.63
N ALA A 81 3.94 -0.35 13.84
CA ALA A 81 4.56 -1.40 13.03
C ALA A 81 5.52 -0.81 11.98
N ALA A 82 5.20 0.34 11.40
CA ALA A 82 6.11 1.04 10.49
C ALA A 82 7.38 1.54 11.20
N VAL A 83 7.30 1.95 12.47
CA VAL A 83 8.48 2.32 13.29
C VAL A 83 9.34 1.08 13.58
N LEU A 84 8.72 -0.04 13.98
CA LEU A 84 9.43 -1.30 14.24
C LEU A 84 10.13 -1.82 12.98
N ARG A 85 9.46 -1.82 11.82
CA ARG A 85 10.07 -2.17 10.53
C ARG A 85 11.20 -1.21 10.13
N ALA A 86 11.08 0.07 10.46
CA ALA A 86 12.09 1.06 10.15
C ALA A 86 13.41 0.83 10.91
N VAL A 87 13.33 0.30 12.14
CA VAL A 87 14.51 -0.09 12.95
C VAL A 87 15.00 -1.51 12.66
N GLY A 88 14.32 -2.25 11.77
CA GLY A 88 14.67 -3.61 11.36
C GLY A 88 13.96 -4.72 12.12
N ASP A 89 13.07 -4.41 13.08
CA ASP A 89 12.25 -5.40 13.78
C ASP A 89 10.98 -5.72 12.97
N THR A 90 11.07 -6.73 12.11
CA THR A 90 9.93 -7.23 11.32
C THR A 90 9.21 -8.40 11.98
N LYS A 91 9.88 -9.12 12.90
CA LYS A 91 9.35 -10.33 13.53
C LYS A 91 8.22 -10.02 14.51
N ARG A 92 8.40 -9.01 15.37
CA ARG A 92 7.37 -8.65 16.36
C ARG A 92 6.09 -8.14 15.72
N PRO A 93 6.11 -7.20 14.76
CA PRO A 93 4.90 -6.79 14.04
C PRO A 93 4.16 -7.94 13.37
N LEU A 94 4.88 -8.87 12.75
CA LEU A 94 4.28 -10.04 12.12
C LEU A 94 3.59 -10.95 13.14
N ALA A 95 4.26 -11.24 14.27
CA ALA A 95 3.67 -12.03 15.35
C ALA A 95 2.39 -11.38 15.91
N PHE A 96 2.37 -10.05 16.07
CA PHE A 96 1.18 -9.33 16.53
C PHE A 96 0.03 -9.43 15.53
N LEU A 97 0.32 -9.39 14.22
CA LEU A 97 -0.69 -9.57 13.18
C LEU A 97 -1.27 -10.99 13.17
N ILE A 98 -0.44 -12.01 13.38
CA ILE A 98 -0.88 -13.41 13.49
C ILE A 98 -1.79 -13.59 14.71
N VAL A 99 -1.40 -13.08 15.88
CA VAL A 99 -2.22 -13.15 17.10
C VAL A 99 -3.55 -12.44 16.90
N ALA A 100 -3.55 -11.25 16.28
CA ALA A 100 -4.78 -10.53 15.98
C ALA A 100 -5.65 -11.25 14.94
N GLY A 101 -5.05 -11.88 13.92
CA GLY A 101 -5.78 -12.67 12.92
C GLY A 101 -6.44 -13.90 13.54
N LEU A 102 -5.74 -14.62 14.43
CA LEU A 102 -6.32 -15.74 15.17
C LEU A 102 -7.44 -15.28 16.11
N ALA A 103 -7.23 -14.17 16.82
CA ALA A 103 -8.26 -13.57 17.65
C ALA A 103 -9.49 -13.17 16.83
N ASN A 104 -9.30 -12.64 15.62
CA ASN A 104 -10.38 -12.28 14.70
C ASN A 104 -11.23 -13.49 14.33
N VAL A 105 -10.60 -14.58 13.90
CA VAL A 105 -11.31 -15.82 13.56
C VAL A 105 -12.12 -16.34 14.75
N VAL A 106 -11.53 -16.38 15.94
CA VAL A 106 -12.21 -16.84 17.15
C VAL A 106 -13.38 -15.91 17.52
N LEU A 107 -13.18 -14.60 17.46
CA LEU A 107 -14.21 -13.62 17.76
C LEU A 107 -15.36 -13.67 16.76
N ASP A 108 -15.06 -13.85 15.47
CA ASP A 108 -16.08 -13.96 14.44
C ASP A 108 -16.91 -15.23 14.65
N LEU A 109 -16.28 -16.38 14.95
CA LEU A 109 -17.01 -17.61 15.29
C LEU A 109 -17.94 -17.41 16.50
N VAL A 110 -17.48 -16.74 17.55
CA VAL A 110 -18.29 -16.52 18.76
C VAL A 110 -19.40 -15.49 18.51
N LEU A 111 -19.08 -14.33 17.96
CA LEU A 111 -20.03 -13.22 17.80
C LEU A 111 -21.07 -13.50 16.72
N VAL A 112 -20.71 -14.24 15.67
CA VAL A 112 -21.61 -14.54 14.55
C VAL A 112 -22.39 -15.83 14.75
N ILE A 113 -21.77 -16.89 15.29
CA ILE A 113 -22.44 -18.20 15.42
C ILE A 113 -23.13 -18.33 16.78
N VAL A 114 -22.46 -17.93 17.88
CA VAL A 114 -22.98 -18.17 19.25
C VAL A 114 -23.90 -17.06 19.73
N ILE A 115 -23.57 -15.78 19.44
CA ILE A 115 -24.32 -14.59 19.90
C ILE A 115 -25.25 -13.99 18.80
N PRO A 116 -25.47 -14.73 17.69
CA PRO A 116 -25.85 -14.25 16.36
C PRO A 116 -25.99 -12.72 16.14
N LEU A 117 -24.90 -11.96 16.31
CA LEU A 117 -24.88 -10.51 16.04
C LEU A 117 -24.81 -10.18 14.53
N GLY A 118 -24.80 -11.19 13.66
CA GLY A 118 -24.74 -11.05 12.21
C GLY A 118 -23.59 -10.16 11.75
N VAL A 119 -23.89 -9.23 10.85
CA VAL A 119 -22.91 -8.30 10.24
C VAL A 119 -22.24 -7.40 11.28
N ALA A 120 -22.95 -7.00 12.33
CA ALA A 120 -22.36 -6.21 13.42
C ALA A 120 -21.33 -7.02 14.21
N GLY A 121 -21.56 -8.33 14.38
CA GLY A 121 -20.63 -9.25 15.03
C GLY A 121 -19.28 -9.30 14.31
N VAL A 122 -19.29 -9.42 12.98
CA VAL A 122 -18.08 -9.41 12.14
C VAL A 122 -17.30 -8.09 12.28
N ALA A 123 -18.01 -6.96 12.24
CA ALA A 123 -17.38 -5.64 12.40
C ALA A 123 -16.71 -5.50 13.78
N ILE A 124 -17.41 -5.91 14.85
CA ILE A 124 -16.88 -5.86 16.22
C ILE A 124 -15.67 -6.79 16.36
N GLY A 125 -15.73 -8.01 15.83
CA GLY A 125 -14.60 -8.95 15.83
C GLY A 125 -13.36 -8.39 15.14
N THR A 126 -13.57 -7.69 14.02
CA THR A 126 -12.50 -6.98 13.30
C THR A 126 -11.90 -5.85 14.13
N VAL A 127 -12.72 -4.97 14.69
CA VAL A 127 -12.26 -3.83 15.50
C VAL A 127 -11.55 -4.30 16.78
N ALA A 128 -12.08 -5.31 17.46
CA ALA A 128 -11.45 -5.90 18.63
C ALA A 128 -10.07 -6.50 18.31
N SER A 129 -9.92 -7.12 17.15
CA SER A 129 -8.64 -7.68 16.70
C SER A 129 -7.63 -6.59 16.34
N GLN A 130 -8.08 -5.51 15.70
CA GLN A 130 -7.27 -4.31 15.47
C GLN A 130 -6.85 -3.67 16.81
N MET A 131 -7.74 -3.64 17.80
CA MET A 131 -7.43 -3.18 19.15
C MET A 131 -6.33 -4.03 19.79
N ILE A 132 -6.42 -5.37 19.73
CA ILE A 132 -5.40 -6.29 20.25
C ILE A 132 -4.03 -6.00 19.60
N SER A 133 -3.95 -5.95 18.27
CA SER A 133 -2.69 -5.67 17.56
C SER A 133 -2.11 -4.29 17.91
N SER A 134 -2.97 -3.27 18.07
CA SER A 134 -2.55 -1.92 18.45
C SER A 134 -1.96 -1.89 19.87
N ILE A 135 -2.60 -2.57 20.83
CA ILE A 135 -2.13 -2.65 22.22
C ILE A 135 -0.78 -3.37 22.29
N LEU A 136 -0.62 -4.47 21.55
CA LEU A 136 0.64 -5.22 21.50
C LEU A 136 1.79 -4.38 20.93
N VAL A 137 1.56 -3.68 19.82
CA VAL A 137 2.56 -2.78 19.22
C VAL A 137 2.93 -1.63 20.17
N ILE A 138 1.94 -0.99 20.79
CA ILE A 138 2.18 0.12 21.72
C ILE A 138 2.95 -0.38 22.96
N ARG A 139 2.57 -1.54 23.52
CA ARG A 139 3.28 -2.16 24.65
C ARG A 139 4.73 -2.48 24.29
N CYS A 140 4.97 -2.97 23.07
CA CYS A 140 6.31 -3.22 22.56
C CYS A 140 7.14 -1.94 22.44
N LEU A 141 6.56 -0.85 21.92
CA LEU A 141 7.22 0.45 21.84
C LEU A 141 7.47 1.06 23.22
N TYR A 142 6.55 0.87 24.17
CA TYR A 142 6.67 1.39 25.54
C TYR A 142 7.76 0.67 26.34
N LYS A 143 7.82 -0.66 26.23
CA LYS A 143 8.83 -1.51 26.90
C LYS A 143 10.21 -1.50 26.21
N SER A 144 10.32 -0.90 25.03
CA SER A 144 11.62 -0.80 24.36
C SER A 144 12.57 0.09 25.16
N GLU A 145 13.84 -0.29 25.22
CA GLU A 145 14.92 0.50 25.84
C GLU A 145 15.69 1.35 24.82
N GLY A 146 15.37 1.24 23.53
CA GLY A 146 16.04 1.98 22.46
C GLY A 146 15.50 3.40 22.25
N SER A 147 16.14 4.14 21.35
CA SER A 147 15.74 5.51 20.95
C SER A 147 14.32 5.64 20.38
N TYR A 148 13.68 4.54 20.04
CA TYR A 148 12.29 4.45 19.59
C TYR A 148 11.29 4.20 20.73
N GLN A 149 11.73 4.24 21.99
CA GLN A 149 10.85 4.09 23.16
C GLN A 149 9.75 5.16 23.14
N LEU A 150 8.50 4.70 23.26
CA LEU A 150 7.34 5.56 23.35
C LEU A 150 6.98 5.78 24.83
N ARG A 151 6.84 7.03 25.26
CA ARG A 151 6.27 7.39 26.56
C ARG A 151 5.08 8.30 26.38
N PHE A 152 3.93 7.91 26.93
CA PHE A 152 2.70 8.70 26.85
C PHE A 152 2.87 10.12 27.41
N SER A 153 3.70 10.30 28.45
CA SER A 153 3.99 11.62 29.02
C SER A 153 4.81 12.56 28.11
N LYS A 154 5.42 12.04 27.04
CA LYS A 154 6.22 12.82 26.07
C LYS A 154 5.54 12.97 24.72
N LEU A 155 4.26 12.58 24.61
CA LEU A 155 3.47 12.80 23.40
C LEU A 155 3.45 14.30 23.09
N SER A 156 3.99 14.65 21.92
CA SER A 156 4.10 16.02 21.46
C SER A 156 4.08 16.05 19.95
N ILE A 157 3.42 17.07 19.39
CA ILE A 157 3.46 17.35 17.97
C ILE A 157 4.50 18.42 17.74
N LYS A 158 5.61 18.05 17.14
CA LYS A 158 6.62 18.99 16.72
C LYS A 158 6.44 19.29 15.23
N TRP A 159 6.14 20.56 14.93
CA TRP A 159 5.83 21.03 13.57
C TRP A 159 6.89 20.62 12.53
N THR A 160 8.17 20.68 12.90
CA THR A 160 9.29 20.28 12.04
C THR A 160 9.17 18.84 11.55
N TYR A 161 8.86 17.88 12.43
CA TYR A 161 8.69 16.47 12.03
C TYR A 161 7.34 16.23 11.37
N LEU A 162 6.29 16.91 11.81
CA LEU A 162 4.97 16.84 11.19
C LEU A 162 5.03 17.24 9.71
N LYS A 163 5.67 18.38 9.40
CA LYS A 163 5.87 18.85 8.02
C LYS A 163 6.61 17.83 7.18
N ARG A 164 7.63 17.15 7.73
CA ARG A 164 8.37 16.10 7.04
C ARG A 164 7.54 14.84 6.81
N ILE A 165 6.70 14.46 7.78
CA ILE A 165 5.76 13.34 7.61
C ILE A 165 4.82 13.64 6.44
N PHE A 166 4.24 14.84 6.40
CA PHE A 166 3.36 15.26 5.31
C PHE A 166 4.06 15.42 3.96
N GLN A 167 5.30 15.91 3.92
CA GLN A 167 6.11 15.99 2.69
C GLN A 167 6.33 14.63 2.02
N VAL A 168 6.34 13.54 2.81
CA VAL A 168 6.43 12.18 2.27
C VAL A 168 5.03 11.57 2.06
N GLY A 169 4.13 11.78 3.01
CA GLY A 169 2.80 11.17 3.05
C GLY A 169 1.83 11.73 2.02
N ILE A 170 1.75 13.06 1.86
CA ILE A 170 0.80 13.70 0.92
C ILE A 170 1.09 13.27 -0.54
N PRO A 171 2.33 13.33 -1.05
CA PRO A 171 2.60 12.86 -2.41
C PRO A 171 2.30 11.37 -2.60
N ALA A 172 2.61 10.53 -1.61
CA ALA A 172 2.28 9.10 -1.68
C ALA A 172 0.76 8.86 -1.68
N GLY A 173 0.01 9.61 -0.88
CA GLY A 173 -1.45 9.55 -0.84
C GLY A 173 -2.08 9.98 -2.16
N ILE A 174 -1.66 11.13 -2.71
CA ILE A 174 -2.13 11.61 -4.02
C ILE A 174 -1.84 10.59 -5.12
N GLN A 175 -0.62 10.04 -5.15
CA GLN A 175 -0.23 8.99 -6.09
C GLN A 175 -1.17 7.78 -5.99
N SER A 176 -1.43 7.28 -4.77
CA SER A 176 -2.35 6.15 -4.56
C SER A 176 -3.78 6.48 -4.97
N THR A 177 -4.30 7.66 -4.65
CA THR A 177 -5.66 8.07 -5.04
C THR A 177 -5.81 8.13 -6.57
N VAL A 178 -4.84 8.72 -7.25
CA VAL A 178 -4.86 8.86 -8.72
C VAL A 178 -4.74 7.49 -9.42
N ILE A 179 -3.94 6.57 -8.88
CA ILE A 179 -3.87 5.19 -9.39
C ILE A 179 -5.21 4.45 -9.18
N ASN A 180 -5.85 4.59 -8.02
CA ASN A 180 -7.15 3.97 -7.77
C ASN A 180 -8.22 4.53 -8.71
N PHE A 181 -8.23 5.84 -8.95
CA PHE A 181 -9.10 6.45 -9.96
C PHE A 181 -8.86 5.87 -11.36
N SER A 182 -7.58 5.72 -11.74
CA SER A 182 -7.21 5.08 -13.02
C SER A 182 -7.69 3.64 -13.15
N ASN A 183 -7.68 2.86 -12.06
CA ASN A 183 -8.23 1.51 -12.03
C ASN A 183 -9.76 1.51 -12.14
N ALA A 184 -10.45 2.49 -11.54
CA ALA A 184 -11.90 2.64 -11.66
C ALA A 184 -12.33 2.97 -13.11
N MET A 185 -11.56 3.81 -13.80
CA MET A 185 -11.78 4.10 -15.22
C MET A 185 -11.65 2.84 -16.09
N LEU A 186 -10.62 2.04 -15.83
CA LEU A 186 -10.42 0.78 -16.54
C LEU A 186 -11.56 -0.21 -16.26
N GLN A 187 -11.99 -0.33 -14.99
CA GLN A 187 -13.15 -1.15 -14.63
C GLN A 187 -14.39 -0.71 -15.43
N SER A 188 -14.64 0.60 -15.55
CA SER A 188 -15.74 1.12 -16.38
C SER A 188 -15.63 0.68 -17.85
N SER A 189 -14.42 0.70 -18.43
CA SER A 189 -14.19 0.18 -19.79
C SER A 189 -14.46 -1.33 -19.87
N VAL A 190 -14.05 -2.12 -18.88
CA VAL A 190 -14.35 -3.56 -18.81
C VAL A 190 -15.85 -3.82 -18.73
N ASN A 191 -16.59 -3.00 -17.98
CA ASN A 191 -18.05 -3.14 -17.83
C ASN A 191 -18.80 -3.04 -19.16
N SER A 192 -18.25 -2.29 -20.12
CA SER A 192 -18.83 -2.17 -21.46
C SER A 192 -18.81 -3.46 -22.28
N PHE A 193 -18.04 -4.47 -21.87
CA PHE A 193 -17.96 -5.79 -22.51
C PHE A 193 -18.95 -6.83 -21.95
N GLY A 194 -19.75 -6.46 -20.94
CA GLY A 194 -20.76 -7.33 -20.34
C GLY A 194 -20.32 -8.07 -19.08
N SER A 195 -21.28 -8.74 -18.44
CA SER A 195 -21.13 -9.37 -17.13
C SER A 195 -20.07 -10.47 -17.07
N THR A 196 -19.91 -11.26 -18.14
CA THR A 196 -18.90 -12.31 -18.24
C THR A 196 -17.48 -11.74 -18.15
N ALA A 197 -17.20 -10.67 -18.91
CA ALA A 197 -15.91 -10.00 -18.89
C ALA A 197 -15.62 -9.31 -17.55
N MET A 198 -16.65 -8.72 -16.92
CA MET A 198 -16.56 -8.16 -15.58
C MET A 198 -16.16 -9.22 -14.55
N ALA A 199 -16.86 -10.36 -14.54
CA ALA A 199 -16.56 -11.46 -13.63
C ALA A 199 -15.14 -12.01 -13.84
N GLY A 200 -14.71 -12.16 -15.11
CA GLY A 200 -13.37 -12.61 -15.46
C GLY A 200 -12.29 -11.64 -14.97
N TYR A 201 -12.52 -10.32 -15.12
CA TYR A 201 -11.62 -9.29 -14.62
C TYR A 201 -11.56 -9.25 -13.09
N THR A 202 -12.68 -9.43 -12.39
CA THR A 202 -12.68 -9.50 -10.92
C THR A 202 -11.87 -10.71 -10.43
N ALA A 203 -12.08 -11.89 -11.01
CA ALA A 203 -11.31 -13.09 -10.68
C ALA A 203 -9.81 -12.90 -10.96
N ALA A 204 -9.45 -12.32 -12.11
CA ALA A 204 -8.08 -11.98 -12.45
C ALA A 204 -7.47 -10.96 -11.47
N ASN A 205 -8.21 -9.93 -11.03
CA ASN A 205 -7.73 -8.95 -10.06
C ASN A 205 -7.42 -9.55 -8.69
N ASN A 206 -8.19 -10.55 -8.25
CA ASN A 206 -7.86 -11.25 -7.00
C ASN A 206 -6.49 -11.91 -7.10
N ILE A 207 -6.19 -12.55 -8.24
CA ILE A 207 -4.87 -13.14 -8.51
C ILE A 207 -3.78 -12.06 -8.59
N LEU A 208 -4.03 -10.99 -9.37
CA LEU A 208 -3.10 -9.85 -9.48
C LEU A 208 -2.83 -9.17 -8.13
N GLY A 209 -3.79 -9.18 -7.22
CA GLY A 209 -3.63 -8.69 -5.85
C GLY A 209 -2.54 -9.44 -5.09
N PHE A 210 -2.44 -10.76 -5.24
CA PHE A 210 -1.34 -11.54 -4.64
C PHE A 210 0.03 -11.18 -5.21
N LEU A 211 0.12 -11.00 -6.54
CA LEU A 211 1.35 -10.53 -7.19
C LEU A 211 1.73 -9.13 -6.69
N TYR A 212 0.74 -8.23 -6.57
CA TYR A 212 0.94 -6.88 -6.07
C TYR A 212 1.51 -6.86 -4.65
N VAL A 213 0.95 -7.68 -3.74
CA VAL A 213 1.41 -7.75 -2.34
C VAL A 213 2.87 -8.19 -2.27
N ALA A 214 3.30 -9.14 -3.10
CA ALA A 214 4.69 -9.58 -3.16
C ALA A 214 5.63 -8.44 -3.60
N VAL A 215 5.28 -7.73 -4.68
CA VAL A 215 6.02 -6.55 -5.15
C VAL A 215 6.06 -5.44 -4.09
N ASN A 216 4.92 -5.16 -3.47
CA ASN A 216 4.79 -4.10 -2.47
C ASN A 216 5.69 -4.35 -1.26
N ALA A 217 5.81 -5.61 -0.82
CA ALA A 217 6.69 -5.99 0.27
C ALA A 217 8.17 -5.66 -0.04
N VAL A 218 8.65 -5.98 -1.25
CA VAL A 218 10.01 -5.65 -1.68
C VAL A 218 10.20 -4.14 -1.79
N THR A 219 9.21 -3.40 -2.31
CA THR A 219 9.23 -1.93 -2.39
C THR A 219 9.34 -1.27 -1.02
N GLN A 220 8.62 -1.78 -0.02
CA GLN A 220 8.70 -1.28 1.36
C GLN A 220 10.05 -1.57 2.02
N ALA A 221 10.63 -2.75 1.76
CA ALA A 221 11.97 -3.09 2.22
C ALA A 221 13.03 -2.16 1.58
N CYS A 222 12.96 -1.98 0.26
CA CYS A 222 13.83 -1.08 -0.48
C CYS A 222 13.75 0.35 0.07
N MET A 223 12.54 0.86 0.33
CA MET A 223 12.34 2.18 0.93
C MET A 223 13.04 2.32 2.29
N SER A 224 12.89 1.33 3.18
CA SER A 224 13.49 1.34 4.51
C SER A 224 15.02 1.32 4.44
N PHE A 225 15.60 0.34 3.74
CA PHE A 225 17.06 0.19 3.63
C PHE A 225 17.72 1.34 2.87
N THR A 226 17.06 1.86 1.83
CA THR A 226 17.52 3.06 1.11
C THR A 226 17.54 4.26 2.05
N SER A 227 16.52 4.43 2.89
CA SER A 227 16.45 5.52 3.86
C SER A 227 17.55 5.43 4.92
N GLN A 228 17.79 4.23 5.46
CA GLN A 228 18.88 4.01 6.43
C GLN A 228 20.24 4.36 5.82
N ASN A 229 20.57 3.82 4.64
CA ASN A 229 21.87 4.03 3.99
C ASN A 229 22.08 5.46 3.50
N TYR A 230 21.02 6.13 3.04
CA TYR A 230 21.05 7.53 2.66
C TYR A 230 21.46 8.42 3.84
N SER A 231 20.96 8.12 5.04
CA SER A 231 21.11 8.93 6.24
C SER A 231 22.52 8.91 6.83
N VAL A 232 23.24 7.81 6.59
CA VAL A 232 24.67 7.65 6.95
C VAL A 232 25.62 7.88 5.77
N GLY A 233 25.12 8.38 4.64
CA GLY A 233 25.92 8.69 3.45
C GLY A 233 26.52 7.49 2.71
N LYS A 234 26.09 6.26 3.00
CA LYS A 234 26.63 5.01 2.42
C LYS A 234 26.06 4.74 1.01
N GLN A 235 26.47 5.55 0.03
CA GLN A 235 25.97 5.49 -1.35
C GLN A 235 26.14 4.11 -2.01
N LYS A 236 27.33 3.50 -1.93
CA LYS A 236 27.59 2.18 -2.52
C LYS A 236 26.66 1.09 -1.98
N ARG A 237 26.32 1.15 -0.69
CA ARG A 237 25.38 0.20 -0.08
C ARG A 237 23.95 0.44 -0.55
N MET A 238 23.56 1.69 -0.75
CA MET A 238 22.25 2.02 -1.30
C MET A 238 22.11 1.53 -2.76
N ASP A 239 23.15 1.65 -3.58
CA ASP A 239 23.15 1.09 -4.95
C ASP A 239 22.99 -0.44 -4.93
N ARG A 240 23.71 -1.11 -4.03
CA ARG A 240 23.57 -2.56 -3.83
C ARG A 240 22.15 -2.93 -3.37
N VAL A 241 21.59 -2.24 -2.38
CA VAL A 241 20.20 -2.46 -1.91
C VAL A 241 19.21 -2.32 -3.05
N PHE A 242 19.36 -1.27 -3.89
CA PHE A 242 18.47 -1.05 -5.02
C PHE A 242 18.60 -2.17 -6.07
N ALA A 243 19.82 -2.59 -6.41
CA ALA A 243 20.07 -3.69 -7.33
C ALA A 243 19.52 -5.03 -6.80
N ASP A 244 19.78 -5.37 -5.53
CA ASP A 244 19.30 -6.58 -4.89
C ASP A 244 17.76 -6.61 -4.86
N CYS A 245 17.12 -5.47 -4.55
CA CYS A 245 15.66 -5.36 -4.57
C CYS A 245 15.08 -5.43 -6.00
N MET A 246 15.77 -4.90 -7.01
CA MET A 246 15.35 -5.05 -8.42
C MET A 246 15.40 -6.51 -8.85
N ILE A 247 16.50 -7.20 -8.56
CA ILE A 247 16.67 -8.63 -8.89
C ILE A 247 15.59 -9.44 -8.17
N LEU A 248 15.42 -9.22 -6.86
CA LEU A 248 14.41 -9.93 -6.07
C LEU A 248 13.00 -9.66 -6.56
N SER A 249 12.63 -8.40 -6.80
CA SER A 249 11.30 -8.03 -7.29
C SER A 249 11.03 -8.63 -8.66
N THR A 250 12.02 -8.62 -9.55
CA THR A 250 11.89 -9.18 -10.91
C THR A 250 11.76 -10.70 -10.85
N ALA A 251 12.61 -11.37 -10.07
CA ALA A 251 12.58 -12.82 -9.91
C ALA A 251 11.26 -13.30 -9.29
N VAL A 252 10.82 -12.69 -8.18
CA VAL A 252 9.56 -13.05 -7.52
C VAL A 252 8.36 -12.79 -8.43
N SER A 253 8.32 -11.64 -9.10
CA SER A 253 7.21 -11.32 -10.02
C SER A 253 7.19 -12.24 -11.24
N ALA A 254 8.36 -12.61 -11.77
CA ALA A 254 8.45 -13.54 -12.88
C ALA A 254 8.00 -14.95 -12.47
N VAL A 255 8.45 -15.46 -11.32
CA VAL A 255 8.04 -16.79 -10.82
C VAL A 255 6.54 -16.84 -10.53
N LEU A 256 6.00 -15.84 -9.81
CA LEU A 256 4.56 -15.79 -9.52
C LEU A 256 3.73 -15.51 -10.77
N GLY A 257 4.22 -14.66 -11.69
CA GLY A 257 3.55 -14.32 -12.94
C GLY A 257 3.47 -15.49 -13.92
N VAL A 258 4.58 -16.21 -14.11
CA VAL A 258 4.61 -17.44 -14.92
C VAL A 258 3.79 -18.53 -14.24
N GLY A 259 3.84 -18.67 -12.92
CA GLY A 259 2.98 -19.60 -12.18
C GLY A 259 1.50 -19.30 -12.40
N ALA A 260 1.08 -18.04 -12.27
CA ALA A 260 -0.29 -17.61 -12.53
C ALA A 260 -0.70 -17.76 -14.01
N TYR A 261 0.23 -17.71 -14.94
CA TYR A 261 -0.03 -17.99 -16.35
C TYR A 261 -0.24 -19.49 -16.60
N VAL A 262 0.69 -20.34 -16.15
CA VAL A 262 0.66 -21.80 -16.37
C VAL A 262 -0.51 -22.45 -15.62
N PHE A 263 -0.74 -22.05 -14.38
CA PHE A 263 -1.82 -22.59 -13.53
C PHE A 263 -3.08 -21.71 -13.54
N GLY A 264 -3.16 -20.73 -14.44
CA GLY A 264 -4.24 -19.73 -14.44
C GLY A 264 -5.62 -20.35 -14.51
N SER A 265 -5.79 -21.43 -15.29
CA SER A 265 -7.09 -22.10 -15.45
C SER A 265 -7.55 -22.77 -14.16
N GLN A 266 -6.63 -23.37 -13.41
CA GLN A 266 -6.88 -24.06 -12.15
C GLN A 266 -7.17 -23.05 -11.04
N VAL A 267 -6.42 -21.94 -11.01
CA VAL A 267 -6.62 -20.88 -10.01
C VAL A 267 -7.93 -20.14 -10.27
N LEU A 268 -8.29 -19.87 -11.53
CA LEU A 268 -9.56 -19.23 -11.88
C LEU A 268 -10.77 -20.10 -11.54
N ARG A 269 -10.65 -21.44 -11.62
CA ARG A 269 -11.71 -22.38 -11.22
C ARG A 269 -12.08 -22.32 -9.73
N ILE A 270 -11.21 -21.75 -8.89
CA ILE A 270 -11.52 -21.48 -7.48
C ILE A 270 -12.59 -20.37 -7.36
N TYR A 271 -12.61 -19.43 -8.32
CA TYR A 271 -13.52 -18.29 -8.32
C TYR A 271 -14.82 -18.54 -9.07
N THR A 272 -14.81 -19.37 -10.12
CA THR A 272 -16.00 -19.64 -10.93
C THR A 272 -15.91 -20.98 -11.66
N ALA A 273 -17.06 -21.62 -11.88
CA ALA A 273 -17.19 -22.82 -12.72
C ALA A 273 -17.57 -22.50 -14.17
N ASP A 274 -17.93 -21.24 -14.47
CA ASP A 274 -18.34 -20.79 -15.80
C ASP A 274 -17.13 -20.72 -16.75
N ALA A 275 -17.21 -21.47 -17.85
CA ALA A 275 -16.14 -21.59 -18.83
C ALA A 275 -15.85 -20.27 -19.54
N ASP A 276 -16.87 -19.47 -19.85
CA ASP A 276 -16.71 -18.20 -20.58
C ASP A 276 -16.04 -17.16 -19.67
N VAL A 277 -16.39 -17.15 -18.39
CA VAL A 277 -15.75 -16.30 -17.38
C VAL A 277 -14.27 -16.68 -17.19
N ILE A 278 -13.97 -17.99 -17.14
CA ILE A 278 -12.59 -18.47 -17.05
C ILE A 278 -11.80 -18.04 -18.29
N GLN A 279 -12.37 -18.12 -19.48
CA GLN A 279 -11.71 -17.72 -20.73
C GLN A 279 -11.37 -16.23 -20.73
N CYS A 280 -12.31 -15.35 -20.35
CA CYS A 280 -12.05 -13.93 -20.19
C CYS A 280 -10.95 -13.67 -19.14
N GLY A 281 -10.99 -14.37 -18.00
CA GLY A 281 -9.95 -14.27 -16.98
C GLY A 281 -8.57 -14.69 -17.50
N LEU A 282 -8.49 -15.78 -18.26
CA LEU A 282 -7.25 -16.27 -18.87
C LEU A 282 -6.67 -15.29 -19.89
N GLU A 283 -7.52 -14.65 -20.71
CA GLU A 283 -7.07 -13.61 -21.63
C GLU A 283 -6.39 -12.47 -20.87
N ILE A 284 -6.99 -12.01 -19.77
CA ILE A 284 -6.43 -10.95 -18.90
C ILE A 284 -5.12 -11.39 -18.28
N LEU A 285 -5.07 -12.59 -17.69
CA LEU A 285 -3.86 -13.11 -17.05
C LEU A 285 -2.74 -13.24 -18.07
N SER A 286 -3.01 -13.72 -19.29
CA SER A 286 -2.01 -13.90 -20.34
C SER A 286 -1.24 -12.62 -20.67
N ILE A 287 -1.92 -11.47 -20.60
CA ILE A 287 -1.36 -10.15 -20.95
C ILE A 287 -0.70 -9.49 -19.73
N THR A 288 -1.20 -9.77 -18.52
CA THR A 288 -0.85 -8.99 -17.33
C THR A 288 0.10 -9.70 -16.37
N THR A 289 0.07 -11.03 -16.24
CA THR A 289 0.83 -11.74 -15.21
C THR A 289 2.31 -11.90 -15.56
N VAL A 290 2.64 -12.29 -16.80
CA VAL A 290 4.04 -12.45 -17.21
C VAL A 290 4.75 -11.09 -17.25
N PRO A 291 4.20 -10.02 -17.83
CA PRO A 291 4.83 -8.70 -17.81
C PRO A 291 4.79 -8.01 -16.44
N TYR A 292 4.21 -8.63 -15.41
CA TYR A 292 4.05 -8.03 -14.08
C TYR A 292 5.39 -7.68 -13.40
N PHE A 293 6.50 -8.30 -13.82
CA PHE A 293 7.83 -7.88 -13.37
C PHE A 293 8.13 -6.42 -13.70
N LEU A 294 7.57 -5.87 -14.78
CA LEU A 294 7.66 -4.45 -15.12
C LEU A 294 6.97 -3.59 -14.05
N CYS A 295 5.81 -4.01 -13.57
CA CYS A 295 5.14 -3.35 -12.45
C CYS A 295 6.04 -3.35 -11.20
N GLY A 296 6.72 -4.47 -10.94
CA GLY A 296 7.76 -4.58 -9.90
C GLY A 296 8.82 -3.49 -9.98
N ILE A 297 9.42 -3.33 -11.16
CA ILE A 297 10.46 -2.31 -11.41
C ILE A 297 9.88 -0.90 -11.26
N MET A 298 8.69 -0.66 -11.81
CA MET A 298 8.00 0.63 -11.79
C MET A 298 7.65 1.10 -10.36
N ASP A 299 7.33 0.20 -9.45
CA ASP A 299 7.00 0.52 -8.05
C ASP A 299 8.26 0.68 -7.18
N LEU A 300 9.33 -0.05 -7.52
CA LEU A 300 10.58 -0.03 -6.78
C LEU A 300 11.30 1.32 -6.85
N ILE A 301 11.35 1.97 -8.03
CA ILE A 301 12.00 3.27 -8.22
C ILE A 301 11.38 4.36 -7.31
N PRO A 302 10.05 4.53 -7.26
CA PRO A 302 9.37 5.35 -6.26
C PRO A 302 9.69 5.00 -4.82
N GLY A 303 9.82 3.70 -4.49
CA GLY A 303 10.23 3.24 -3.17
C GLY A 303 11.60 3.79 -2.77
N ALA A 304 12.59 3.64 -3.65
CA ALA A 304 13.94 4.17 -3.45
C ALA A 304 13.98 5.71 -3.37
N LEU A 305 13.27 6.41 -4.26
CA LEU A 305 13.18 7.88 -4.26
C LEU A 305 12.58 8.42 -2.95
N ARG A 306 11.53 7.77 -2.44
CA ARG A 306 10.94 8.08 -1.12
C ARG A 306 11.92 7.82 0.02
N GLY A 307 12.70 6.73 -0.03
CA GLY A 307 13.76 6.45 0.94
C GLY A 307 14.81 7.57 1.02
N MET A 308 15.17 8.17 -0.13
CA MET A 308 16.07 9.33 -0.22
C MET A 308 15.42 10.65 0.22
N GLY A 309 14.11 10.68 0.51
CA GLY A 309 13.36 11.88 0.91
C GLY A 309 12.83 12.71 -0.26
N ARG A 310 12.78 12.15 -1.48
CA ARG A 310 12.23 12.79 -2.68
C ARG A 310 10.92 12.13 -3.07
N SER A 311 9.82 12.53 -2.44
CA SER A 311 8.50 11.91 -2.63
C SER A 311 7.61 12.59 -3.68
N ALA A 312 7.81 13.89 -3.94
CA ALA A 312 7.03 14.62 -4.95
C ALA A 312 7.38 14.17 -6.39
N VAL A 313 8.67 13.94 -6.64
CA VAL A 313 9.17 13.48 -7.95
C VAL A 313 8.49 12.18 -8.41
N PRO A 314 8.52 11.07 -7.65
CA PRO A 314 7.87 9.84 -8.08
C PRO A 314 6.35 9.96 -8.18
N MET A 315 5.70 10.83 -7.39
CA MET A 315 4.27 11.09 -7.54
C MET A 315 3.96 11.66 -8.92
N ILE A 316 4.64 12.73 -9.34
CA ILE A 316 4.45 13.36 -10.65
C ILE A 316 4.71 12.34 -11.77
N LEU A 317 5.78 11.56 -11.65
CA LEU A 317 6.15 10.54 -12.63
C LEU A 317 5.10 9.43 -12.75
N SER A 318 4.52 8.95 -11.65
CA SER A 318 3.46 7.93 -11.72
C SER A 318 2.14 8.51 -12.23
N VAL A 319 1.82 9.75 -11.91
CA VAL A 319 0.60 10.41 -12.42
C VAL A 319 0.71 10.59 -13.94
N ILE A 320 1.81 11.16 -14.44
CA ILE A 320 2.01 11.39 -15.87
C ILE A 320 2.21 10.05 -16.60
N GLY A 321 3.11 9.22 -16.09
CA GLY A 321 3.53 7.98 -16.73
C GLY A 321 2.43 6.93 -16.70
N THR A 322 1.90 6.58 -15.54
CA THR A 322 0.95 5.46 -15.41
C THR A 322 -0.47 5.91 -15.74
N VAL A 323 -0.94 7.00 -15.12
CA VAL A 323 -2.32 7.43 -15.29
C VAL A 323 -2.50 8.19 -16.60
N GLY A 324 -1.60 9.11 -16.94
CA GLY A 324 -1.65 9.86 -18.21
C GLY A 324 -1.64 8.93 -19.42
N THR A 325 -0.71 7.97 -19.49
CA THR A 325 -0.69 7.02 -20.61
C THR A 325 -1.92 6.11 -20.64
N ARG A 326 -2.45 5.68 -19.48
CA ARG A 326 -3.66 4.85 -19.44
C ARG A 326 -4.91 5.63 -19.87
N VAL A 327 -5.06 6.89 -19.47
CA VAL A 327 -6.15 7.78 -19.90
C VAL A 327 -6.08 7.99 -21.42
N LEU A 328 -4.88 8.28 -21.94
CA LEU A 328 -4.67 8.41 -23.39
C LEU A 328 -5.00 7.11 -24.14
N TRP A 329 -4.67 5.95 -23.57
CA TRP A 329 -5.01 4.66 -24.18
C TRP A 329 -6.51 4.42 -24.22
N ILE A 330 -7.20 4.60 -23.08
CA ILE A 330 -8.63 4.33 -22.94
C ILE A 330 -9.50 5.27 -23.79
N TYR A 331 -9.14 6.55 -23.92
CA TYR A 331 -9.95 7.51 -24.68
C TYR A 331 -9.43 7.79 -26.09
N GLY A 332 -8.13 7.64 -26.34
CA GLY A 332 -7.54 7.91 -27.65
C GLY A 332 -7.53 6.70 -28.58
N PHE A 333 -7.03 5.55 -28.09
CA PHE A 333 -6.76 4.39 -28.93
C PHE A 333 -7.83 3.30 -28.81
N PHE A 334 -8.33 3.05 -27.61
CA PHE A 334 -9.32 1.99 -27.35
C PHE A 334 -10.64 2.16 -28.13
N PRO A 335 -11.18 3.37 -28.39
CA PRO A 335 -12.38 3.51 -29.22
C PRO A 335 -12.20 3.03 -30.65
N GLN A 336 -10.97 2.99 -31.16
CA GLN A 336 -10.65 2.56 -32.53
C GLN A 336 -10.58 1.03 -32.65
N HIS A 337 -10.22 0.34 -31.57
CA HIS A 337 -10.13 -1.13 -31.49
C HIS A 337 -10.70 -1.62 -30.15
N ARG A 338 -12.02 -1.87 -30.12
CA ARG A 338 -12.71 -2.35 -28.92
C ARG A 338 -12.54 -3.86 -28.75
N SER A 339 -11.38 -4.28 -28.26
CA SER A 339 -11.16 -5.65 -27.80
C SER A 339 -10.60 -5.66 -26.38
N LEU A 340 -10.92 -6.73 -25.64
CA LEU A 340 -10.45 -6.95 -24.28
C LEU A 340 -8.92 -7.04 -24.28
N HIS A 341 -8.34 -7.83 -25.17
CA HIS A 341 -6.90 -7.88 -25.42
C HIS A 341 -6.26 -6.49 -25.61
N PHE A 342 -6.83 -5.64 -26.47
CA PHE A 342 -6.28 -4.31 -26.76
C PHE A 342 -6.36 -3.36 -25.55
N LEU A 343 -7.39 -3.50 -24.71
CA LEU A 343 -7.52 -2.75 -23.47
C LEU A 343 -6.39 -3.11 -22.49
N PHE A 344 -6.06 -4.39 -22.33
CA PHE A 344 -5.08 -4.85 -21.34
C PHE A 344 -3.62 -4.68 -21.78
N ILE A 345 -3.33 -4.58 -23.09
CA ILE A 345 -2.01 -4.17 -23.59
C ILE A 345 -1.57 -2.81 -23.00
N SER A 346 -2.53 -1.96 -22.63
CA SER A 346 -2.24 -0.68 -21.97
C SER A 346 -1.42 -0.82 -20.68
N TYR A 347 -1.51 -1.96 -19.98
CA TYR A 347 -0.72 -2.19 -18.75
C TYR A 347 0.78 -2.29 -19.04
N PRO A 348 1.28 -3.31 -19.77
CA PRO A 348 2.68 -3.37 -20.15
C PRO A 348 3.18 -2.08 -20.82
N GLY A 349 2.38 -1.49 -21.72
CA GLY A 349 2.72 -0.23 -22.38
C GLY A 349 2.93 0.92 -21.40
N SER A 350 1.98 1.14 -20.49
CA SER A 350 2.07 2.18 -19.44
C SER A 350 3.24 1.94 -18.50
N TRP A 351 3.52 0.68 -18.14
CA TRP A 351 4.64 0.32 -17.28
C TRP A 351 5.97 0.63 -17.94
N ILE A 352 6.18 0.22 -19.20
CA ILE A 352 7.42 0.51 -19.95
C ILE A 352 7.64 2.02 -20.06
N ALA A 353 6.62 2.76 -20.50
CA ALA A 353 6.71 4.22 -20.63
C ALA A 353 7.06 4.89 -19.28
N THR A 354 6.43 4.43 -18.19
CA THR A 354 6.69 4.95 -16.85
C THR A 354 8.10 4.60 -16.37
N ILE A 355 8.57 3.36 -16.59
CA ILE A 355 9.91 2.91 -16.20
C ILE A 355 10.98 3.75 -16.91
N LEU A 356 10.83 4.01 -18.21
CA LEU A 356 11.79 4.83 -18.96
C LEU A 356 11.88 6.24 -18.37
N MET A 357 10.74 6.87 -18.11
CA MET A 357 10.69 8.21 -17.51
C MET A 357 11.28 8.21 -16.09
N GLN A 358 10.95 7.20 -15.29
CA GLN A 358 11.46 7.03 -13.93
C GLN A 358 12.96 6.74 -13.89
N ALA A 359 13.50 5.94 -14.81
CA ALA A 359 14.92 5.62 -14.90
C ALA A 359 15.76 6.87 -15.19
N VAL A 360 15.31 7.69 -16.15
CA VAL A 360 15.95 8.99 -16.47
C VAL A 360 15.93 9.89 -15.23
N CYS A 361 14.78 10.04 -14.58
CA CYS A 361 14.66 10.90 -13.40
C CYS A 361 15.50 10.37 -12.22
N PHE A 362 15.50 9.06 -12.00
CA PHE A 362 16.29 8.40 -10.96
C PHE A 362 17.77 8.70 -11.15
N PHE A 363 18.30 8.60 -12.37
CA PHE A 363 19.68 8.95 -12.67
C PHE A 363 20.04 10.40 -12.25
N PHE A 364 19.19 11.37 -12.59
CA PHE A 364 19.41 12.77 -12.20
C PHE A 364 19.32 12.99 -10.69
N VAL A 365 18.32 12.41 -10.03
CA VAL A 365 18.15 12.53 -8.58
C VAL A 365 19.32 11.87 -7.85
N ARG A 366 19.77 10.69 -8.28
CA ARG A 366 20.95 10.00 -7.71
C ARG A 366 22.20 10.88 -7.84
N ARG A 367 22.44 11.50 -9.00
CA ARG A 367 23.57 12.41 -9.20
C ARG A 367 23.50 13.64 -8.30
N SER A 368 22.30 14.20 -8.11
CA SER A 368 22.07 15.32 -7.19
C SER A 368 22.32 14.94 -5.73
N CYS A 369 21.76 13.81 -5.28
CA CYS A 369 21.97 13.27 -3.93
C CYS A 369 23.45 12.98 -3.64
N ALA A 370 24.18 12.38 -4.60
CA ALA A 370 25.61 12.14 -4.47
C ALA A 370 26.41 13.44 -4.31
N ARG A 371 26.02 14.51 -5.04
CA ARG A 371 26.64 15.84 -4.90
C ARG A 371 26.34 16.47 -3.53
N GLN A 372 25.10 16.35 -3.03
CA GLN A 372 24.70 16.89 -1.73
C GLN A 372 25.47 16.24 -0.58
N LEU A 373 25.64 14.92 -0.62
CA LEU A 373 26.40 14.18 0.39
C LEU A 373 27.90 14.50 0.36
N LYS A 374 28.48 14.72 -0.83
CA LYS A 374 29.87 15.19 -0.96
C LYS A 374 30.10 16.60 -0.38
N LYS A 375 29.07 17.44 -0.35
CA LYS A 375 29.12 18.79 0.23
C LYS A 375 28.89 18.82 1.75
N GLY A 376 28.89 17.67 2.43
CA GLY A 376 28.61 17.59 3.88
C GLY A 376 27.14 17.85 4.25
N GLY A 377 26.27 18.09 3.27
CA GLY A 377 24.85 18.32 3.47
C GLY A 377 24.09 17.02 3.66
N VAL A 378 24.18 16.41 4.85
CA VAL A 378 23.09 15.53 5.30
C VAL A 378 21.95 16.48 5.63
N LEU A 379 21.05 16.69 4.65
CA LEU A 379 19.89 17.56 4.81
C LEU A 379 19.16 17.17 6.09
N CYS A 380 19.19 18.10 7.05
CA CYS A 380 18.48 18.02 8.32
C CYS A 380 17.06 17.57 8.07
#